data_AF-A0A3T1B0W0-F1
#
_entry.id   AF-A0A3T1B0W0-F1
#
_cell.length_a   1.000
_cell.length_b   1.000
_cell.length_c   1.000
_cell.angle_alpha   90.00
_cell.angle_beta   90.00
_cell.angle_gamma   90.00
#
_symmetry.space_group_name_H-M   'P 1'
#
loop_
_entity.id
_entity.type
_entity.pdbx_description
1 polymer ?
#
loop_
_entity_poly.entity_id
_entity_poly.type
_entity_poly.pdbx_seq_one_letter_code
_entity_poly.pdbx_strand_id
1 'polypeptide(L)'
;MDEYNPGAAPSVARLLLELRGRTTVDVKPVGRALQVRPQGATGVAVYIHAGGVDVAVEQERANDLALSMPGAYVRDPDDPNTVVTLEADLIDENYDTLLEAAVQAVDLRKTTVRPARATRSAAGSTPKAPKAPKPTKATAAKRMEIERPRCPKCKQYELLASGECPSGYC
;
A
#
# COMPACT_ATOMS: atom_id res chain seq x y z
N MET A 1 27.67 12.71 -20.88
CA MET A 1 27.02 11.45 -20.46
C MET A 1 25.83 11.87 -19.64
N ASP A 2 24.75 12.21 -20.33
CA ASP A 2 23.53 12.75 -19.76
C ASP A 2 22.88 11.72 -18.85
N GLU A 3 22.88 12.05 -17.57
CA GLU A 3 22.17 11.33 -16.53
C GLU A 3 20.68 11.41 -16.87
N TYR A 4 20.14 10.32 -17.41
CA TYR A 4 18.73 10.17 -17.71
C TYR A 4 17.95 10.29 -16.39
N ASN A 5 17.57 11.51 -16.06
CA ASN A 5 16.73 11.86 -14.93
C ASN A 5 15.28 11.60 -15.37
N PRO A 6 14.62 10.52 -14.90
CA PRO A 6 13.26 10.17 -15.31
C PRO A 6 12.20 11.19 -14.84
N GLY A 7 12.61 12.35 -14.32
CA GLY A 7 11.74 13.41 -13.80
C GLY A 7 11.41 14.56 -14.77
N ALA A 8 11.70 14.46 -16.07
CA ALA A 8 11.50 15.61 -16.97
C ALA A 8 11.00 15.26 -18.38
N ALA A 9 9.99 14.40 -18.50
CA ALA A 9 9.02 14.71 -19.56
C ALA A 9 8.49 16.12 -19.22
N PRO A 10 8.58 17.12 -20.12
CA PRO A 10 8.21 18.51 -19.82
C PRO A 10 6.79 18.61 -19.24
N SER A 11 5.92 17.70 -19.61
CA SER A 11 4.54 17.57 -19.12
C SER A 11 4.43 17.10 -17.68
N VAL A 12 5.34 16.26 -17.19
CA VAL A 12 5.37 15.88 -15.76
C VAL A 12 5.81 17.06 -14.89
N ALA A 13 6.81 17.82 -15.35
CA ALA A 13 7.22 19.04 -14.65
C ALA A 13 6.09 20.09 -14.64
N ARG A 14 5.37 20.21 -15.77
CA ARG A 14 4.18 21.04 -15.90
C ARG A 14 3.06 20.59 -14.95
N LEU A 15 2.78 19.28 -14.88
CA LEU A 15 1.80 18.69 -13.98
C LEU A 15 2.12 19.06 -12.53
N LEU A 16 3.37 18.90 -12.10
CA LEU A 16 3.78 19.23 -10.74
C LEU A 16 3.66 20.73 -10.43
N LEU A 17 3.99 21.59 -11.40
CA LEU A 17 3.87 23.04 -11.25
C LEU A 17 2.41 23.47 -11.13
N GLU A 18 1.55 22.97 -12.03
CA GLU A 18 0.12 23.30 -12.04
C GLU A 18 -0.60 22.73 -10.82
N LEU A 19 -0.24 21.52 -10.38
CA LEU A 19 -0.79 20.90 -9.18
C LEU A 19 -0.45 21.71 -7.92
N ARG A 20 0.76 22.25 -7.81
CA ARG A 20 1.17 23.18 -6.74
C ARG A 20 0.43 24.52 -6.80
N GLY A 21 0.06 24.98 -8.00
CA GLY A 21 -0.74 26.18 -8.19
C GLY A 21 -2.20 26.01 -7.77
N ARG A 22 -2.74 24.78 -7.84
CA ARG A 22 -4.13 24.46 -7.50
C ARG A 22 -4.31 23.91 -6.09
N THR A 23 -3.31 23.22 -5.55
CA THR A 23 -3.40 22.50 -4.27
C THR A 23 -2.09 22.55 -3.47
N THR A 24 -2.18 22.38 -2.15
CA THR A 24 -1.02 22.26 -1.26
C THR A 24 -0.50 20.83 -1.22
N VAL A 25 0.65 20.61 -1.86
CA VAL A 25 1.28 19.29 -2.00
C VAL A 25 2.76 19.30 -1.60
N ASP A 26 3.17 18.22 -0.93
CA ASP A 26 4.56 17.88 -0.68
C ASP A 26 5.03 16.86 -1.73
N VAL A 27 6.19 17.14 -2.34
CA VAL A 27 6.81 16.24 -3.32
C VAL A 27 8.04 15.61 -2.69
N LYS A 28 8.04 14.28 -2.58
CA LYS A 28 9.15 13.51 -2.01
C LYS A 28 9.74 12.58 -3.07
N PRO A 29 11.05 12.69 -3.37
CA PRO A 29 11.72 11.70 -4.21
C PRO A 29 11.84 10.37 -3.46
N VAL A 30 11.58 9.27 -4.16
CA VAL A 30 11.71 7.90 -3.66
C VAL A 30 12.40 7.06 -4.73
N GLY A 31 13.71 6.87 -4.57
CA GLY A 31 14.54 6.21 -5.59
C GLY A 31 14.52 6.99 -6.90
N ARG A 32 14.05 6.34 -7.98
CA ARG A 32 13.89 6.95 -9.31
C ARG A 32 12.49 7.51 -9.58
N ALA A 33 11.63 7.56 -8.56
CA ALA A 33 10.25 8.00 -8.67
C ALA A 33 10.00 9.22 -7.78
N LEU A 34 8.90 9.92 -8.05
CA LEU A 34 8.41 11.02 -7.23
C LEU A 34 7.07 10.65 -6.60
N GLN A 35 6.94 10.87 -5.30
CA GLN A 35 5.68 10.76 -4.59
C GLN A 35 5.14 12.15 -4.31
N VAL A 36 3.94 12.42 -4.83
CA VAL A 36 3.18 13.61 -4.49
C VAL A 36 2.19 13.24 -3.41
N ARG A 37 2.23 14.02 -2.32
CA ARG A 37 1.39 13.83 -1.15
C ARG A 37 0.69 15.15 -0.85
N PRO A 38 -0.53 15.14 -0.31
CA PRO A 38 -1.10 16.35 0.24
C PRO A 38 -0.27 16.83 1.43
N GLN A 39 -0.14 18.15 1.58
CA GLN A 39 0.63 18.72 2.68
C GLN A 39 0.07 18.29 4.03
N GLY A 40 0.92 17.78 4.92
CA GLY A 40 0.52 17.31 6.25
C GLY A 40 -0.17 15.94 6.28
N ALA A 41 -0.34 15.27 5.13
CA ALA A 41 -0.89 13.92 5.03
C ALA A 41 0.20 12.90 4.68
N THR A 42 -0.01 11.64 5.08
CA THR A 42 0.92 10.55 4.76
C THR A 42 0.55 9.78 3.50
N GLY A 43 -0.67 9.95 2.99
CA GLY A 43 -1.18 9.26 1.80
C GLY A 43 -0.49 9.75 0.53
N VAL A 44 -0.22 8.82 -0.40
CA VAL A 44 0.29 9.15 -1.74
C VAL A 44 -0.91 9.41 -2.64
N ALA A 45 -0.95 10.60 -3.23
CA ALA A 45 -1.99 11.01 -4.16
C ALA A 45 -1.58 10.69 -5.61
N VAL A 46 -0.35 11.01 -5.96
CA VAL A 46 0.21 10.74 -7.28
C VAL A 46 1.60 10.12 -7.12
N TYR A 47 1.87 9.06 -7.86
CA TYR A 47 3.18 8.43 -7.92
C TYR A 47 3.70 8.44 -9.34
N ILE A 48 4.82 9.14 -9.55
CA ILE A 48 5.42 9.35 -10.87
C ILE A 48 6.65 8.46 -10.95
N HIS A 49 6.67 7.54 -11.91
CA HIS A 49 7.80 6.63 -12.15
C HIS A 49 8.20 6.63 -13.62
N ALA A 50 9.30 5.97 -13.96
CA ALA A 50 9.83 5.96 -15.34
C ALA A 50 8.88 5.34 -16.38
N GLY A 51 7.86 4.60 -15.94
CA GLY A 51 6.87 3.97 -16.82
C GLY A 51 5.57 4.76 -16.95
N GLY A 52 5.37 5.83 -16.18
CA GLY A 52 4.10 6.53 -16.16
C GLY A 52 3.77 7.23 -14.85
N VAL A 53 2.48 7.51 -14.69
CA VAL A 53 1.90 8.20 -13.53
C VAL A 53 0.77 7.35 -12.97
N ASP A 54 0.86 7.02 -11.69
CA ASP A 54 -0.22 6.41 -10.93
C ASP A 54 -0.98 7.50 -10.15
N VAL A 55 -2.30 7.52 -10.28
CA VAL A 55 -3.19 8.47 -9.59
C VAL A 55 -4.12 7.70 -8.67
N ALA A 56 -4.15 8.06 -7.39
CA ALA A 56 -5.06 7.47 -6.41
C ALA A 56 -6.49 7.93 -6.64
N VAL A 57 -7.43 6.99 -6.66
CA VAL A 57 -8.85 7.28 -6.94
C VAL A 57 -9.77 6.47 -6.04
N GLU A 58 -11.05 6.86 -5.99
CA GLU A 58 -12.10 6.04 -5.39
C GLU A 58 -12.36 4.81 -6.25
N GLN A 59 -12.53 3.65 -5.61
CA GLN A 59 -12.78 2.37 -6.27
C GLN A 59 -13.95 2.45 -7.26
N GLU A 60 -15.03 3.13 -6.89
CA GLU A 60 -16.24 3.29 -7.71
C GLU A 60 -15.99 4.10 -8.98
N ARG A 61 -15.04 5.05 -8.95
CA ARG A 61 -14.72 5.93 -10.08
C ARG A 61 -13.54 5.47 -10.92
N ALA A 62 -12.81 4.45 -10.46
CA ALA A 62 -11.56 4.04 -11.08
C ALA A 62 -11.77 3.56 -12.53
N ASN A 63 -12.82 2.78 -12.78
CA ASN A 63 -13.14 2.30 -14.12
C ASN A 63 -13.55 3.44 -15.06
N ASP A 64 -14.39 4.35 -14.59
CA ASP A 64 -14.85 5.50 -15.40
C ASP A 64 -13.66 6.40 -15.79
N LEU A 65 -12.72 6.60 -14.85
CA LEU A 65 -11.52 7.38 -15.10
C LEU A 65 -10.56 6.65 -16.07
N ALA A 66 -10.39 5.35 -15.93
CA ALA A 66 -9.57 4.58 -16.87
C ALA A 66 -10.16 4.58 -18.29
N LEU A 67 -11.48 4.56 -18.42
CA LEU A 67 -12.17 4.65 -19.71
C LEU A 67 -12.07 6.05 -20.35
N SER A 68 -11.95 7.10 -19.54
CA SER A 68 -11.83 8.48 -20.04
C SER A 68 -10.43 8.87 -20.48
N MET A 69 -9.40 8.11 -20.07
CA MET A 69 -8.01 8.29 -20.49
C MET A 69 -7.53 7.09 -21.31
N PRO A 70 -7.52 7.18 -22.66
CA PRO A 70 -6.97 6.13 -23.51
C PRO A 70 -5.59 5.64 -23.04
N GLY A 71 -5.47 4.32 -22.86
CA GLY A 71 -4.25 3.65 -22.39
C GLY A 71 -4.03 3.69 -20.87
N ALA A 72 -4.92 4.31 -20.11
CA ALA A 72 -4.94 4.15 -18.66
C ALA A 72 -5.57 2.81 -18.25
N TYR A 73 -5.13 2.27 -17.13
CA TYR A 73 -5.72 1.06 -16.54
C TYR A 73 -5.81 1.15 -15.02
N VAL A 74 -6.78 0.44 -14.46
CA VAL A 74 -6.95 0.32 -13.01
C VAL A 74 -6.01 -0.77 -12.50
N ARG A 75 -5.17 -0.43 -11.52
CA ARG A 75 -4.31 -1.38 -10.84
C ARG A 75 -4.98 -1.81 -9.54
N ASP A 76 -5.10 -3.12 -9.38
CA ASP A 76 -5.64 -3.79 -8.18
C ASP A 76 -7.01 -3.22 -7.75
N PRO A 77 -8.09 -3.50 -8.51
CA PRO A 77 -9.42 -2.92 -8.27
C PRO A 77 -10.02 -3.34 -6.93
N ASP A 78 -9.50 -4.38 -6.28
CA ASP A 78 -9.96 -4.85 -4.97
C ASP A 78 -9.23 -4.17 -3.79
N ASP A 79 -8.19 -3.37 -4.03
CA ASP A 79 -7.46 -2.65 -2.98
C ASP A 79 -8.23 -1.36 -2.59
N PRO A 80 -8.42 -1.08 -1.29
CA PRO A 80 -8.95 0.20 -0.82
C PRO A 80 -8.12 1.43 -1.27
N ASN A 81 -6.91 1.23 -1.77
CA ASN A 81 -6.05 2.23 -2.40
C ASN A 81 -5.99 2.02 -3.91
N THR A 82 -7.14 1.93 -4.56
CA THR A 82 -7.23 1.82 -6.01
C THR A 82 -6.44 2.95 -6.68
N VAL A 83 -5.62 2.59 -7.66
CA VAL A 83 -4.86 3.55 -8.48
C VAL A 83 -5.14 3.33 -9.95
N VAL A 84 -5.19 4.43 -10.70
CA VAL A 84 -5.24 4.41 -12.15
C VAL A 84 -3.85 4.77 -12.67
N THR A 85 -3.26 3.87 -13.44
CA THR A 85 -1.94 4.05 -14.05
C THR A 85 -2.11 4.54 -15.47
N LEU A 86 -1.39 5.60 -15.83
CA LEU A 86 -1.26 6.11 -17.20
C LEU A 86 0.19 5.98 -17.66
N GLU A 87 0.39 5.40 -18.84
CA GLU A 87 1.71 5.23 -19.43
C GLU A 87 2.38 6.55 -19.80
N ALA A 88 3.71 6.61 -19.71
CA ALA A 88 4.47 7.84 -19.91
C ALA A 88 4.23 8.50 -21.29
N ASP A 89 4.09 7.69 -22.33
CA ASP A 89 3.92 8.16 -23.72
C ASP A 89 2.55 8.81 -23.97
N LEU A 90 1.58 8.58 -23.07
CA LEU A 90 0.19 9.03 -23.20
C LEU A 90 -0.15 10.19 -22.25
N ILE A 91 0.82 10.68 -21.48
CA ILE A 91 0.63 11.79 -20.53
C ILE A 91 0.20 13.07 -21.27
N ASP A 92 0.79 13.36 -22.42
CA ASP A 92 0.55 14.60 -23.15
C ASP A 92 -0.85 14.64 -23.76
N GLU A 93 -1.31 13.50 -24.29
CA GLU A 93 -2.63 13.36 -24.90
C GLU A 93 -3.77 13.44 -23.87
N ASN A 94 -3.51 13.00 -22.64
CA ASN A 94 -4.49 12.93 -21.56
C ASN A 94 -4.26 13.99 -20.47
N TYR A 95 -3.44 15.01 -20.75
CA TYR A 95 -2.88 15.89 -19.72
C TYR A 95 -3.94 16.59 -18.87
N ASP A 96 -4.99 17.12 -19.49
CA ASP A 96 -6.04 17.85 -18.78
C ASP A 96 -6.83 16.94 -17.83
N THR A 97 -7.18 15.74 -18.30
CA THR A 97 -7.88 14.73 -17.49
C THR A 97 -6.99 14.20 -16.37
N LEU A 98 -5.71 13.98 -16.65
CA LEU A 98 -4.71 13.58 -15.65
C LEU A 98 -4.55 14.65 -14.56
N LEU A 99 -4.49 15.93 -14.93
CA LEU A 99 -4.37 17.04 -13.99
C LEU A 99 -5.61 17.15 -13.10
N GLU A 100 -6.81 17.02 -13.67
CA GLU A 100 -8.05 17.03 -12.89
C GLU A 100 -8.09 15.85 -11.92
N ALA A 101 -7.77 14.64 -12.39
CA ALA A 101 -7.68 13.46 -11.56
C ALA A 101 -6.64 13.60 -10.44
N ALA A 102 -5.47 14.19 -10.73
CA ALA A 102 -4.43 14.44 -9.75
C ALA A 102 -4.88 15.41 -8.64
N VAL A 103 -5.64 16.45 -8.98
CA VAL A 103 -6.24 17.37 -7.98
C VAL A 103 -7.24 16.61 -7.10
N GLN A 104 -8.13 15.83 -7.70
CA GLN A 104 -9.11 15.02 -6.97
C GLN A 104 -8.42 13.99 -6.06
N ALA A 105 -7.35 13.35 -6.53
CA ALA A 105 -6.55 12.41 -5.75
C ALA A 105 -5.92 13.06 -4.52
N VAL A 106 -5.41 14.29 -4.67
CA VAL A 106 -4.86 15.06 -3.55
C VAL A 106 -5.95 15.33 -2.51
N ASP A 107 -7.13 15.75 -2.94
CA ASP A 107 -8.23 16.03 -2.01
C ASP A 107 -8.76 14.76 -1.32
N LEU A 108 -8.85 13.65 -2.04
CA LEU A 108 -9.16 12.33 -1.47
C LEU A 108 -8.13 11.89 -0.41
N ARG A 109 -6.84 12.15 -0.65
CA ARG A 109 -5.77 11.79 0.30
C ARG A 109 -5.64 12.75 1.48
N LYS A 110 -6.19 13.98 1.40
CA LYS A 110 -6.31 14.88 2.56
C LYS A 110 -7.32 14.38 3.58
N THR A 111 -8.39 13.73 3.14
CA THR A 111 -9.48 13.27 4.02
C THR A 111 -9.23 11.87 4.58
N THR A 112 -8.49 11.03 3.85
CA THR A 112 -8.18 9.63 4.24
C THR A 112 -7.00 9.50 5.22
N VAL A 113 -6.79 10.47 6.12
CA VAL A 113 -5.66 10.57 7.08
C VAL A 113 -5.57 9.43 8.09
N ARG A 114 -6.52 8.49 8.15
CA ARG A 114 -6.33 7.27 8.94
C ARG A 114 -5.87 6.12 8.06
N PRO A 115 -4.57 5.75 8.08
CA PRO A 115 -4.27 4.35 7.83
C PRO A 115 -5.13 3.57 8.83
N ALA A 116 -5.93 2.62 8.33
CA ALA A 116 -6.36 1.52 9.17
C ALA A 116 -5.06 0.96 9.73
N ARG A 117 -4.72 1.32 10.98
CA ARG A 117 -3.67 0.66 11.72
C ARG A 117 -4.13 -0.78 11.69
N ALA A 118 -3.51 -1.60 10.84
CA ALA A 118 -3.39 -3.01 11.12
C ALA A 118 -2.94 -3.05 12.58
N THR A 119 -3.86 -3.47 13.45
CA THR A 119 -3.64 -3.71 14.86
C THR A 119 -2.58 -4.79 14.90
N ARG A 120 -1.31 -4.38 14.76
CA ARG A 120 -0.19 -5.08 15.35
C ARG A 120 -0.51 -5.02 16.83
N SER A 121 -1.13 -6.09 17.33
CA SER A 121 -1.25 -6.39 18.73
C SER A 121 0.14 -6.17 19.32
N ALA A 122 0.33 -5.00 19.92
CA ALA A 122 1.47 -4.73 20.74
C ALA A 122 1.38 -5.78 21.85
N ALA A 123 2.26 -6.78 21.79
CA ALA A 123 2.53 -7.65 22.90
C ALA A 123 2.95 -6.74 24.06
N GLY A 124 1.98 -6.44 24.90
CA GLY A 124 2.11 -5.56 26.04
C GLY A 124 3.21 -6.07 26.95
N SER A 125 4.08 -5.13 27.30
CA SER A 125 4.83 -5.05 28.54
C SER A 125 4.34 -6.03 29.60
N THR A 126 5.18 -7.01 29.93
CA THR A 126 4.99 -7.96 31.02
C THR A 126 4.82 -7.23 32.36
N PRO A 127 3.64 -7.27 33.01
CA PRO A 127 3.50 -6.88 34.39
C PRO A 127 3.91 -8.05 35.27
N LYS A 128 4.79 -7.76 36.22
CA LYS A 128 5.30 -8.66 37.25
C LYS A 128 4.13 -9.32 38.01
N ALA A 129 4.12 -10.66 38.03
CA ALA A 129 3.09 -11.46 38.68
C ALA A 129 3.04 -11.27 40.20
N PRO A 130 1.83 -11.18 40.80
CA PRO A 130 1.55 -11.68 42.13
C PRO A 130 0.72 -12.97 42.07
N LYS A 131 0.97 -13.82 43.07
CA LYS A 131 0.51 -15.20 43.27
C LYS A 131 -1.02 -15.40 43.13
N ALA A 132 -1.38 -16.55 42.58
CA ALA A 132 -2.73 -17.11 42.47
C ALA A 132 -3.43 -17.31 43.83
N PRO A 133 -4.79 -17.38 43.83
CA PRO A 133 -5.37 -18.71 44.08
C PRO A 133 -6.63 -19.07 43.26
N LYS A 134 -6.65 -20.36 42.90
CA LYS A 134 -7.75 -21.34 42.71
C LYS A 134 -8.87 -21.09 41.67
N PRO A 135 -9.04 -22.01 40.70
CA PRO A 135 -10.12 -21.98 39.71
C PRO A 135 -11.38 -22.73 40.20
N THR A 136 -12.55 -22.13 39.98
CA THR A 136 -13.84 -22.83 39.97
C THR A 136 -14.33 -23.03 38.52
N LYS A 137 -14.76 -24.26 38.26
CA LYS A 137 -15.22 -24.84 36.98
C LYS A 137 -16.37 -24.07 36.30
N ALA A 138 -16.32 -23.97 34.97
CA ALA A 138 -17.36 -24.44 34.02
C ALA A 138 -16.92 -24.10 32.57
N THR A 139 -16.31 -25.02 31.81
CA THR A 139 -16.87 -25.91 30.76
C THR A 139 -17.43 -25.30 29.47
N ALA A 140 -16.92 -25.86 28.36
CA ALA A 140 -17.34 -25.82 26.93
C ALA A 140 -16.53 -24.82 26.06
N ALA A 141 -15.84 -25.20 24.97
CA ALA A 141 -15.81 -26.45 24.21
C ALA A 141 -14.39 -26.71 23.64
N LYS A 142 -13.94 -27.96 23.75
CA LYS A 142 -12.73 -28.50 23.11
C LYS A 142 -12.92 -28.50 21.58
N ARG A 143 -12.24 -27.61 20.86
CA ARG A 143 -11.75 -27.93 19.52
C ARG A 143 -10.39 -28.59 19.75
N MET A 144 -10.33 -29.92 19.61
CA MET A 144 -9.10 -30.70 19.68
C MET A 144 -8.20 -30.26 18.52
N GLU A 145 -7.33 -29.28 18.76
CA GLU A 145 -6.16 -29.05 17.94
C GLU A 145 -5.13 -30.07 18.41
N ILE A 146 -5.03 -31.16 17.66
CA ILE A 146 -4.02 -32.19 17.84
C ILE A 146 -2.68 -31.50 17.61
N GLU A 147 -2.01 -31.12 18.71
CA GLU A 147 -0.72 -30.45 18.71
C GLU A 147 0.29 -31.39 18.04
N ARG A 148 0.54 -31.18 16.74
CA ARG A 148 1.46 -32.02 15.97
C ARG A 148 2.88 -31.74 16.47
N PRO A 149 3.68 -32.79 16.74
CA PRO A 149 5.03 -32.61 17.25
C PRO A 149 5.85 -31.81 16.22
N ARG A 150 6.40 -30.68 16.66
CA ARG A 150 7.34 -29.88 15.86
C ARG A 150 8.69 -30.59 15.82
N CYS A 151 9.42 -30.40 14.72
CA CYS A 151 10.72 -31.04 14.56
C CYS A 151 11.66 -30.62 15.71
N PRO A 152 12.26 -31.57 16.45
CA PRO A 152 13.10 -31.25 17.61
C PRO A 152 14.40 -30.52 17.24
N LYS A 153 14.84 -30.62 15.97
CA LYS A 153 16.10 -30.04 15.51
C LYS A 153 15.97 -28.57 15.09
N CYS A 154 14.99 -28.22 14.26
CA CYS A 154 14.81 -26.85 13.80
C CYS A 154 13.71 -26.08 14.53
N LYS A 155 12.77 -26.77 15.19
CA LYS A 155 11.59 -26.22 15.90
C LYS A 155 10.69 -25.28 15.09
N GLN A 156 11.02 -25.04 13.83
CA GLN A 156 10.36 -24.08 12.95
C GLN A 156 9.28 -24.73 12.11
N TYR A 157 9.41 -26.02 11.82
CA TYR A 157 8.48 -26.77 10.98
C TYR A 157 7.77 -27.89 11.75
N GLU A 158 6.49 -28.06 11.45
CA GLU A 158 5.71 -29.22 11.87
C GLU A 158 6.22 -30.46 11.14
N LEU A 159 6.37 -31.57 11.86
CA LEU A 159 6.80 -32.82 11.24
C LEU A 159 5.73 -33.31 10.25
N LEU A 160 6.19 -33.83 9.11
CA LEU A 160 5.31 -34.56 8.21
C LEU A 160 4.76 -35.81 8.93
N ALA A 161 3.69 -36.40 8.41
CA ALA A 161 3.11 -37.63 8.94
C ALA A 161 4.13 -38.80 8.99
N SER A 162 5.22 -38.72 8.23
CA SER A 162 6.36 -39.65 8.24
C SER A 162 7.36 -39.43 9.38
N GLY A 163 7.23 -38.36 10.17
CA GLY A 163 8.19 -38.00 11.21
C GLY A 163 9.44 -37.27 10.69
N GLU A 164 9.47 -36.86 9.43
CA GLU A 164 10.57 -36.12 8.81
C GLU A 164 10.31 -34.61 8.76
N CYS A 165 11.40 -33.83 8.80
CA CYS A 165 11.33 -32.37 8.68
C CYS A 165 11.25 -31.95 7.21
N PRO A 166 10.26 -31.11 6.82
CA PRO A 166 10.05 -30.73 5.41
C PRO A 166 11.21 -29.95 4.80
N SER A 167 12.09 -29.35 5.61
CA SER A 167 13.25 -28.62 5.09
C SER A 167 14.37 -29.53 4.58
N GLY A 168 14.38 -30.83 4.88
CA GLY A 168 15.42 -31.78 4.47
C GLY A 168 16.85 -31.49 4.98
N TYR A 169 17.06 -30.36 5.65
CA TYR A 169 18.35 -29.82 6.10
C TYR A 169 18.35 -29.58 7.62
N CYS A 170 17.98 -30.60 8.41
CA CYS A 170 17.93 -30.53 9.88
C CYS A 170 18.75 -31.63 10.56
#